data_AF-A0A2A4NXD2-F1
#
_entry.id   AF-A0A2A4NXD2-F1
#
_cell.length_a   1.000
_cell.length_b   1.000
_cell.length_c   1.000
_cell.angle_alpha   90.00
_cell.angle_beta   90.00
_cell.angle_gamma   90.00
#
_symmetry.space_group_name_H-M   'P 1'
#
loop_
_entity.id
_entity.type
_entity.pdbx_description
1 polymer ?
#
loop_
_entity_poly.entity_id
_entity_poly.type
_entity_poly.pdbx_seq_one_letter_code
_entity_poly.pdbx_strand_id
1 'polypeptide(L)'
;MHWHLYLLSSALGESTYVGISTNVERRLRAHNGEIVGGAKRTRGGRPWRLLKVFGPYESRSQAQAAEHQLKRLRGPRRLSWKG
;
A
#
# COMPACT_ATOMS: atom_id res chain seq x y z
N MET A 1 -4.25 -18.62 -0.69
CA MET A 1 -4.62 -17.18 -0.77
C MET A 1 -3.33 -16.37 -0.76
N HIS A 2 -3.04 -15.62 -1.82
CA HIS A 2 -1.78 -14.89 -1.93
C HIS A 2 -1.89 -13.48 -1.34
N TRP A 3 -0.86 -13.06 -0.63
CA TRP A 3 -0.73 -11.71 -0.09
C TRP A 3 0.06 -10.84 -1.04
N HIS A 4 -0.34 -9.58 -1.14
CA HIS A 4 0.33 -8.58 -1.95
C HIS A 4 0.70 -7.39 -1.08
N LEU A 5 1.91 -6.87 -1.27
CA LEU A 5 2.34 -5.60 -0.71
C LEU A 5 2.09 -4.52 -1.76
N TYR A 6 1.47 -3.41 -1.38
CA TYR A 6 1.17 -2.32 -2.29
C TYR A 6 1.68 -0.98 -1.76
N LEU A 7 2.07 -0.12 -2.70
CA LEU A 7 2.48 1.25 -2.48
C LEU A 7 1.48 2.17 -3.16
N LEU A 8 0.93 3.12 -2.41
CA LEU A 8 0.05 4.17 -2.90
C LEU A 8 0.73 5.53 -2.80
N SER A 9 0.34 6.44 -3.70
CA SER A 9 0.62 7.88 -3.57
C SER A 9 -0.67 8.67 -3.45
N SER A 10 -0.64 9.74 -2.67
CA SER A 10 -1.67 10.76 -2.66
C SER A 10 -1.53 11.65 -3.90
N ALA A 11 -2.63 12.02 -4.55
CA ALA A 11 -2.60 13.05 -5.59
C ALA A 11 -2.48 14.47 -5.01
N LEU A 12 -2.70 14.66 -3.71
CA LEU A 12 -2.64 15.96 -3.03
C LEU A 12 -1.24 16.35 -2.54
N GLY A 13 -0.23 15.48 -2.71
CA GLY A 13 1.15 15.78 -2.29
C GLY A 13 2.01 14.53 -2.20
N GLU A 14 3.18 14.65 -1.59
CA GLU A 14 4.21 13.59 -1.58
C GLU A 14 3.94 12.44 -0.59
N SER A 15 2.73 12.38 -0.04
CA SER A 15 2.34 11.34 0.90
C SER A 15 2.26 9.98 0.21
N THR A 16 2.93 8.99 0.81
CA THR A 16 2.86 7.60 0.36
C THR A 16 2.30 6.71 1.45
N TYR A 17 1.53 5.70 1.05
CA TYR A 17 0.98 4.69 1.94
C TYR A 17 1.47 3.31 1.51
N VAL A 18 1.84 2.49 2.49
CA VAL A 18 2.30 1.12 2.27
C VAL A 18 1.44 0.20 3.11
N GLY A 19 0.93 -0.87 2.49
CA GLY A 19 0.11 -1.85 3.17
C GLY A 19 0.15 -3.21 2.46
N ILE A 20 -0.37 -4.23 3.13
CA ILE A 20 -0.55 -5.57 2.54
C ILE A 20 -2.03 -5.93 2.44
N SER A 21 -2.39 -6.70 1.42
CA SER A 21 -3.75 -7.23 1.26
C SER A 21 -3.78 -8.45 0.34
N THR A 22 -4.79 -9.29 0.51
CA THR A 22 -5.15 -10.33 -0.47
C THR A 22 -5.98 -9.77 -1.63
N ASN A 23 -6.54 -8.55 -1.50
CA ASN A 23 -7.28 -7.86 -2.55
C ASN A 23 -6.94 -6.37 -2.53
N VAL A 24 -5.93 -5.99 -3.33
CA VAL A 24 -5.39 -4.62 -3.39
C VAL A 24 -6.42 -3.63 -3.93
N GLU A 25 -7.18 -4.00 -4.95
CA GLU A 25 -8.16 -3.13 -5.59
C GLU A 25 -9.29 -2.75 -4.62
N ARG A 26 -9.87 -3.75 -3.93
CA ARG A 26 -10.84 -3.49 -2.87
C ARG A 26 -10.27 -2.57 -1.80
N ARG A 27 -8.98 -2.75 -1.44
CA ARG A 27 -8.32 -1.94 -0.43
C ARG A 27 -8.11 -0.50 -0.89
N LEU A 28 -7.76 -0.28 -2.16
CA LEU A 28 -7.63 1.04 -2.77
C LEU A 28 -8.96 1.80 -2.73
N ARG A 29 -10.06 1.16 -3.13
CA ARG A 29 -11.42 1.74 -3.07
C ARG A 29 -11.78 2.16 -1.64
N ALA A 30 -11.42 1.34 -0.64
CA ALA A 30 -11.64 1.65 0.76
C ALA A 30 -10.81 2.87 1.23
N HIS A 31 -9.56 2.97 0.78
CA HIS A 31 -8.71 4.13 1.07
C HIS A 31 -9.25 5.42 0.45
N ASN A 32 -9.80 5.34 -0.76
CA ASN A 32 -10.49 6.44 -1.45
C ASN A 32 -11.87 6.77 -0.89
N GLY A 33 -12.42 5.92 -0.02
CA GLY A 33 -13.71 6.15 0.62
C GLY A 33 -14.91 5.75 -0.23
N GLU A 34 -14.70 5.04 -1.34
CA GLU A 34 -15.76 4.45 -2.14
C GLU A 34 -16.47 3.32 -1.40
N ILE A 35 -15.73 2.63 -0.51
CA ILE A 35 -16.26 1.58 0.37
C ILE A 35 -15.73 1.75 1.80
N VAL A 36 -16.39 1.10 2.76
CA VAL A 36 -15.99 1.12 4.17
C VAL A 36 -14.70 0.31 4.42
N GLY A 37 -13.99 0.65 5.51
CA GLY A 37 -12.84 -0.13 6.00
C GLY A 37 -11.45 0.38 5.59
N GLY A 38 -11.35 1.58 5.00
CA GLY A 38 -10.08 2.26 4.76
C GLY A 38 -9.41 2.75 6.05
N ALA A 39 -8.07 2.84 6.04
CA ALA A 39 -7.32 3.31 7.21
C ALA A 39 -7.63 4.78 7.54
N LYS A 40 -7.78 5.14 8.82
CA LYS A 40 -8.10 6.52 9.24
C LYS A 40 -7.12 7.55 8.66
N ARG A 41 -5.82 7.24 8.64
CA ARG A 41 -4.75 8.10 8.08
C ARG A 41 -4.95 8.40 6.59
N THR A 42 -5.59 7.52 5.82
CA THR A 42 -5.75 7.72 4.38
C THR A 42 -6.90 8.65 4.02
N ARG A 43 -7.68 9.17 5.00
CA ARG A 43 -8.80 10.09 4.71
C ARG A 43 -8.35 11.42 4.12
N GLY A 44 -7.30 12.03 4.66
CA GLY A 44 -6.80 13.35 4.23
C GLY A 44 -5.89 13.34 3.00
N GLY A 45 -5.49 12.17 2.51
CA GLY A 45 -4.60 12.03 1.34
C GLY A 45 -5.30 11.52 0.08
N ARG A 46 -6.64 11.63 0.02
CA ARG A 46 -7.41 11.20 -1.15
C ARG A 46 -7.33 12.25 -2.26
N PRO A 47 -7.38 11.86 -3.55
CA PRO A 47 -7.44 10.48 -4.04
C PRO A 47 -6.06 9.80 -3.98
N TRP A 48 -6.06 8.54 -3.58
CA TRP A 48 -4.90 7.65 -3.62
C TRP A 48 -4.84 6.94 -4.97
N ARG A 49 -3.61 6.83 -5.50
CA ARG A 49 -3.30 6.08 -6.72
C ARG A 49 -2.35 4.94 -6.39
N LEU A 50 -2.61 3.79 -6.99
CA LEU A 50 -1.73 2.64 -6.89
C LEU A 50 -0.45 2.91 -7.70
N LEU A 51 0.70 2.86 -7.04
CA LEU A 51 2.00 3.04 -7.68
C LEU A 51 2.62 1.70 -8.05
N LYS A 52 2.65 0.77 -7.11
CA LYS A 52 3.32 -0.51 -7.30
C LYS A 52 2.72 -1.59 -6.41
N VAL A 53 2.75 -2.82 -6.91
CA VAL A 53 2.36 -4.03 -6.19
C VAL A 53 3.53 -5.00 -6.24
N PHE A 54 3.76 -5.70 -5.13
CA PHE A 54 4.81 -6.69 -4.94
C PHE A 54 4.21 -7.98 -4.41
N GLY A 55 4.89 -9.09 -4.68
CA GLY A 55 4.42 -10.44 -4.44
C GLY A 55 4.19 -11.20 -5.76
N PRO A 56 3.38 -12.27 -5.76
CA PRO A 56 2.61 -12.78 -4.62
C PRO A 56 3.50 -13.31 -3.48
N TYR A 57 3.03 -13.16 -2.24
CA TYR A 57 3.62 -13.80 -1.06
C TYR A 57 2.71 -14.93 -0.58
N GLU A 58 3.30 -16.05 -0.18
CA GLU A 58 2.57 -17.26 0.22
C GLU A 58 1.90 -17.10 1.59
N SER A 59 2.47 -16.27 2.46
CA SER A 59 1.94 -16.05 3.80
C SER A 59 1.87 -14.59 4.18
N ARG A 60 0.96 -14.28 5.12
CA ARG A 60 0.86 -12.95 5.72
C ARG A 60 2.19 -12.52 6.33
N SER A 61 2.89 -13.44 6.99
CA SER A 61 4.17 -13.17 7.64
C SER A 61 5.25 -12.74 6.64
N GLN A 62 5.34 -13.41 5.48
CA GLN A 62 6.26 -12.99 4.40
C GLN A 62 5.92 -11.59 3.89
N ALA A 63 4.63 -11.31 3.64
CA ALA A 63 4.19 -10.00 3.20
C ALA A 63 4.47 -8.91 4.25
N GLN A 64 4.31 -9.21 5.55
CA GLN A 64 4.62 -8.28 6.64
C GLN A 64 6.13 -8.01 6.77
N ALA A 65 6.98 -9.02 6.56
CA ALA A 65 8.43 -8.84 6.55
C ALA A 65 8.86 -7.89 5.42
N ALA A 66 8.33 -8.11 4.22
CA ALA A 66 8.53 -7.23 3.07
C ALA A 66 7.97 -5.81 3.33
N GLU A 67 6.78 -5.70 3.91
CA GLU A 67 6.17 -4.42 4.30
C GLU A 67 7.07 -3.64 5.27
N HIS A 68 7.62 -4.33 6.27
CA HIS A 68 8.53 -3.74 7.24
C HIS A 68 9.80 -3.20 6.56
N GLN A 69 10.40 -3.97 5.65
CA GLN A 69 11.56 -3.53 4.86
C GLN A 69 11.24 -2.27 4.03
N LEU A 70 10.13 -2.28 3.29
CA LEU A 70 9.70 -1.13 2.47
C LEU A 70 9.38 0.11 3.32
N LYS A 71 8.80 -0.07 4.52
CA LYS A 71 8.50 1.02 5.45
C LYS A 71 9.76 1.72 6.00
N ARG A 72 10.92 1.05 6.02
CA ARG A 72 12.22 1.67 6.38
C ARG A 72 12.64 2.72 5.36
N LEU A 73 12.21 2.58 4.10
CA LEU A 73 12.41 3.58 3.06
C LEU A 73 11.35 4.68 3.21
N ARG A 74 11.73 5.93 2.89
CA ARG A 74 10.86 7.11 2.97
C ARG A 74 10.82 7.86 1.64
N GLY A 75 9.67 8.46 1.35
CA GLY A 75 9.47 9.30 0.17
C GLY A 75 9.76 8.55 -1.14
N PRO A 76 10.40 9.21 -2.12
CA PRO A 76 10.68 8.65 -3.45
C PRO A 76 11.53 7.37 -3.42
N ARG A 77 12.34 7.15 -2.38
CA ARG A 77 13.16 5.94 -2.23
C ARG A 77 12.33 4.65 -2.15
N ARG A 78 11.03 4.74 -1.87
CA ARG A 78 10.12 3.58 -1.93
C ARG A 78 9.92 3.05 -3.36
N LEU A 79 10.09 3.89 -4.38
CA LEU A 79 9.91 3.51 -5.79
C LEU A 79 11.05 2.60 -6.30
N SER A 80 12.26 2.79 -5.78
CA SER A 80 13.44 2.01 -6.15
C SER A 80 13.51 0.65 -5.45
N TRP A 81 12.61 0.37 -4.49
CA TRP A 81 12.56 -0.93 -3.83
C TRP A 81 12.09 -2.02 -4.81
N LYS A 82 12.76 -3.17 -4.78
CA LYS A 82 12.58 -4.27 -5.74
C LYS A 82 11.97 -5.55 -5.16
N GLY A 83 11.71 -5.62 -3.86
CA GLY A 83 11.37 -6.87 -3.18
C GLY A 83 12.57 -7.44 -2.46
#